data_AF-A0A2M6VLJ5-F1
#
_entry.id   AF-A0A2M6VLJ5-F1
#
_cell.length_a   1.000
_cell.length_b   1.000
_cell.length_c   1.000
_cell.angle_alpha   90.00
_cell.angle_beta   90.00
_cell.angle_gamma   90.00
#
_symmetry.space_group_name_H-M   'P 1'
#
loop_
_entity.id
_entity.type
_entity.pdbx_description
1 polymer ?
#
loop_
_entity_poly.entity_id
_entity_poly.type
_entity_poly.pdbx_seq_one_letter_code
_entity_poly.pdbx_strand_id
1 'polypeptide(L)' 'MSRTSLLTVLAVASVAGLSACGEKPQTLGTKNDATAFSGVTNAFVAPGWQAGDKNSWEQHLRARAQYGMNDNTRAP' A
#
# COMPACT_ATOMS: atom_id res chain seq x y z
N MET A 1 16.65 28.29 -44.79
CA MET A 1 16.93 27.15 -43.88
C MET A 1 17.29 25.94 -44.72
N SER A 2 18.47 25.34 -44.50
CA SER A 2 18.91 24.18 -45.28
C SER A 2 18.09 22.93 -44.92
N ARG A 3 17.81 22.06 -45.90
CA ARG A 3 17.17 20.74 -45.69
C ARG A 3 17.91 19.93 -44.63
N THR A 4 19.24 20.03 -44.58
CA THR A 4 20.06 19.37 -43.55
C THR A 4 19.75 19.89 -42.15
N SER A 5 19.66 21.21 -41.93
CA SER A 5 19.34 21.77 -40.61
C SER A 5 17.97 21.32 -40.10
N LEU A 6 16.99 21.18 -40.99
CA LEU A 6 15.63 20.78 -40.62
C LEU A 6 15.58 19.30 -40.16
N LEU A 7 16.34 18.44 -40.83
CA LEU A 7 16.48 17.02 -40.46
C LEU A 7 17.21 16.84 -39.13
N THR A 8 18.25 17.63 -38.85
CA THR A 8 18.98 17.55 -37.58
C THR A 8 18.10 17.95 -36.39
N VAL A 9 17.30 19.00 -36.55
CA VAL A 9 16.36 19.45 -35.50
C VAL A 9 15.30 18.39 -35.21
N LEU A 10 14.74 17.76 -36.26
CA LEU A 10 13.78 16.67 -36.09
C LEU A 10 14.38 15.49 -35.32
N ALA A 11 15.59 15.06 -35.70
CA ALA A 11 16.26 13.93 -35.07
C ALA A 11 16.54 14.17 -33.58
N VAL A 12 17.03 15.37 -33.22
CA VAL A 12 17.29 15.74 -31.82
C VAL A 12 15.99 15.79 -31.01
N ALA A 13 14.91 16.34 -31.58
CA ALA A 13 13.61 16.38 -30.93
C ALA A 13 13.03 14.98 -30.67
N SER A 14 13.22 14.03 -31.61
CA SER A 14 12.81 12.65 -31.42
C SER A 14 13.54 11.98 -30.26
N VAL A 15 14.87 12.07 -30.22
CA VAL A 15 15.68 11.46 -29.16
C VAL A 15 15.33 12.02 -27.78
N ALA A 16 15.12 13.34 -27.67
CA ALA A 16 14.69 13.97 -26.43
C ALA A 16 13.30 13.48 -25.97
N GLY A 17 12.34 13.32 -26.88
CA GLY A 17 10.99 12.81 -26.56
C GLY A 17 10.98 11.35 -26.08
N LEU A 18 11.86 10.50 -26.61
CA LEU A 18 11.99 9.10 -26.21
C LEU A 18 12.58 8.93 -24.79
N SER A 19 13.37 9.90 -24.32
CA SER A 19 13.96 9.85 -22.97
C SER A 19 12.92 9.93 -21.84
N ALA A 20 11.70 10.41 -22.12
CA ALA A 20 10.60 10.45 -21.16
C ALA A 20 10.06 9.05 -20.77
N CYS A 21 10.30 8.02 -21.59
CA CYS A 21 9.91 6.64 -21.29
C CYS A 21 11.06 5.77 -20.77
N GLY A 22 12.25 6.36 -20.54
CA GLY A 22 13.46 5.64 -20.13
C GLY A 22 13.71 5.60 -18.63
N GLU A 23 12.72 5.93 -17.79
CA GLU A 23 12.89 5.87 -16.35
C GLU A 23 13.16 4.44 -15.87
N LYS A 24 13.95 4.31 -14.79
CA LYS A 24 14.20 3.00 -14.18
C LYS A 24 12.86 2.50 -13.63
N PRO A 25 12.44 1.25 -13.94
CA PRO A 25 11.14 0.76 -13.49
C PRO A 25 10.97 0.94 -11.98
N GLN A 26 9.93 1.68 -11.58
CA GLN A 26 9.52 1.81 -10.18
C GLN A 26 8.93 0.48 -9.71
N THR A 27 9.80 -0.50 -9.44
CA THR A 27 9.38 -1.75 -8.82
C THR A 27 9.25 -1.52 -7.32
N LEU A 28 8.03 -1.70 -6.80
CA LEU A 28 7.86 -1.86 -5.36
C LEU A 28 8.36 -3.28 -5.05
N GLY A 29 9.52 -3.38 -4.40
CA GLY A 29 10.06 -4.67 -3.96
C GLY A 29 9.11 -5.40 -3.01
N THR A 30 9.46 -6.64 -2.63
CA THR A 30 8.67 -7.39 -1.64
C THR A 30 8.79 -6.74 -0.27
N LYS A 31 7.74 -6.04 0.15
CA LYS A 31 7.59 -5.49 1.50
C LYS A 31 7.17 -6.61 2.44
N ASN A 32 8.03 -6.93 3.40
CA ASN A 32 7.71 -7.83 4.50
C ASN A 32 7.16 -6.99 5.65
N ASP A 33 5.87 -6.69 5.60
CA ASP A 33 5.20 -6.02 6.71
C ASP A 33 5.15 -6.88 7.95
N ALA A 34 5.12 -6.22 9.11
CA ALA A 34 4.82 -6.88 10.36
C ALA A 34 3.42 -7.51 10.27
N THR A 35 3.22 -8.66 10.93
CA THR A 35 1.92 -9.32 10.93
C THR A 35 0.89 -8.45 11.66
N ALA A 36 -0.38 -8.52 11.26
CA ALA A 36 -1.41 -7.66 11.87
C ALA A 36 -1.55 -7.86 13.40
N PHE A 37 -1.22 -9.06 13.90
CA PHE A 37 -1.27 -9.41 15.31
C PHE A 37 0.03 -9.10 16.08
N SER A 38 1.13 -8.70 15.41
CA SER A 38 2.37 -8.35 16.12
C SER A 38 2.17 -7.15 17.04
N GLY A 39 1.20 -6.28 16.73
CA GLY A 39 0.84 -5.13 17.55
C GLY A 39 1.92 -4.08 17.64
N VAL A 40 1.73 -3.15 18.58
CA VAL A 40 2.63 -2.04 18.86
C VAL A 40 2.69 -1.82 20.36
N THR A 41 3.81 -1.36 20.90
CA THR A 41 3.94 -1.03 22.32
C THR A 41 3.64 0.45 22.52
N ASN A 42 2.36 0.82 22.52
CA ASN A 42 1.93 2.20 22.74
C ASN A 42 0.61 2.27 23.52
N ALA A 43 0.17 3.50 23.83
CA ALA A 43 -1.05 3.74 24.62
C ALA A 43 -2.37 3.46 23.87
N PHE A 44 -2.33 3.13 22.58
CA PHE A 44 -3.51 2.86 21.74
C PHE A 44 -3.82 1.37 21.60
N VAL A 45 -3.06 0.51 22.27
CA VAL A 45 -3.33 -0.92 22.37
C VAL A 45 -4.63 -1.12 23.15
N ALA A 46 -5.53 -1.93 22.59
CA ALA A 46 -6.78 -2.26 23.26
C ALA A 46 -6.51 -2.90 24.64
N PRO A 47 -7.13 -2.40 25.73
CA PRO A 47 -6.95 -2.97 27.06
C PRO A 47 -7.25 -4.48 27.08
N GLY A 48 -6.37 -5.24 27.72
CA GLY A 48 -6.51 -6.70 27.85
C GLY A 48 -5.97 -7.51 26.66
N TRP A 49 -5.62 -6.87 25.54
CA TRP A 49 -4.96 -7.54 24.42
C TRP A 49 -3.43 -7.47 24.55
N GLN A 50 -2.75 -8.58 24.22
CA GLN A 50 -1.28 -8.68 24.23
C GLN A 50 -0.72 -8.75 22.81
N ALA A 51 0.26 -7.88 22.53
CA ALA A 51 0.98 -7.86 21.26
C ALA A 51 1.62 -9.23 20.95
N GLY A 52 1.41 -9.73 19.72
CA GLY A 52 1.87 -11.04 19.28
C GLY A 52 0.84 -12.17 19.48
N ASP A 53 -0.21 -11.98 20.27
CA ASP A 53 -1.26 -12.99 20.44
C ASP A 53 -2.25 -12.95 19.27
N LYS A 54 -2.03 -13.84 18.30
CA LYS A 54 -2.88 -14.02 17.12
C LYS A 54 -4.30 -14.45 17.48
N ASN A 55 -4.47 -15.39 18.39
CA ASN A 55 -5.80 -15.94 18.68
C ASN A 55 -6.68 -14.89 19.38
N SER A 56 -6.12 -14.20 20.37
CA SER A 56 -6.80 -13.10 21.04
C SER A 56 -7.13 -11.97 20.05
N TRP A 57 -6.19 -11.61 19.16
CA TRP A 57 -6.41 -10.60 18.12
C TRP A 57 -7.59 -10.96 17.20
N GLU A 58 -7.64 -12.19 16.69
CA GLU A 58 -8.73 -12.67 15.82
C GLU A 58 -10.09 -12.67 16.55
N GLN A 59 -10.11 -13.07 17.82
CA GLN A 59 -11.31 -13.05 18.65
C GLN A 59 -11.82 -11.63 18.88
N HIS A 60 -10.94 -10.67 19.18
CA HIS A 60 -11.29 -9.26 19.32
C HIS A 60 -11.93 -8.71 18.04
N LEU A 61 -11.42 -9.07 16.87
CA LEU A 61 -12.00 -8.64 15.59
C LEU A 61 -13.37 -9.29 15.34
N ARG A 62 -13.53 -10.59 15.63
CA ARG A 62 -14.82 -11.27 15.50
C ARG A 62 -15.88 -10.65 16.39
N ALA A 63 -15.54 -10.41 17.66
CA ALA A 63 -16.42 -9.74 18.61
C ALA A 63 -16.82 -8.35 18.10
N ARG A 64 -15.86 -7.54 17.64
CA ARG A 64 -16.14 -6.21 17.06
C ARG A 64 -17.09 -6.28 15.87
N ALA A 65 -16.88 -7.22 14.95
CA ALA A 65 -17.73 -7.40 13.77
C ALA A 65 -19.17 -7.80 14.16
N GLN A 66 -19.32 -8.67 15.16
CA GLN A 66 -20.63 -9.09 15.66
C GLN A 66 -21.36 -7.94 16.37
N TYR A 67 -20.70 -7.27 17.32
CA TYR A 67 -21.32 -6.22 18.11
C TYR A 67 -21.59 -4.94 17.30
N GLY A 68 -20.77 -4.60 16.31
CA GLY A 68 -20.88 -3.33 15.57
C GLY A 68 -21.75 -3.36 14.31
N MET A 69 -22.00 -4.55 13.73
CA MET A 69 -22.57 -4.65 12.38
C MET A 69 -23.66 -5.71 12.23
N ASN A 70 -24.00 -6.47 13.27
CA ASN A 70 -25.03 -7.51 13.18
C ASN A 70 -26.14 -7.28 14.19
N ASP A 71 -27.15 -6.51 13.81
CA ASP A 71 -28.33 -6.20 14.63
C ASP A 71 -29.10 -7.46 15.06
N ASN A 72 -29.02 -8.55 14.29
CA ASN A 72 -29.68 -9.82 14.62
C ASN A 72 -29.10 -10.50 15.87
N THR A 73 -27.83 -10.22 16.22
CA THR A 73 -27.21 -10.79 17.44
C THR A 73 -27.69 -10.11 18.72
N ARG A 74 -28.44 -9.01 18.60
CA ARG A 74 -29.03 -8.25 19.71
C ARG A 74 -30.56 -8.32 19.72
N ALA A 75 -31.16 -9.02 18.75
CA ALA A 75 -32.60 -9.27 18.72
C ALA A 75 -32.98 -10.21 19.89
N PRO A 76 -34.08 -9.93 20.60
CA PRO A 76 -34.50 -10.70 21.78
C PRO A 76 -34.88 -12.15 21.47
#